data_AF-A0A2G2G3N5-F1
#
_entry.id   AF-A0A2G2G3N5-F1
#
_cell.length_a   1.000
_cell.length_b   1.000
_cell.length_c   1.000
_cell.angle_alpha   90.00
_cell.angle_beta   90.00
_cell.angle_gamma   90.00
#
_symmetry.space_group_name_H-M   'P 1'
#
loop_
_entity.id
_entity.type
_entity.pdbx_description
1 polymer ?
#
loop_
_entity_poly.entity_id
_entity_poly.type
_entity_poly.pdbx_seq_one_letter_code
_entity_poly.pdbx_strand_id
1 'polypeptide(L)' 'MNNLVKITENYDGEVNESYQRWCAYAEFDTTRTLCGETLDDASHFVAIFKEVKKGGITCERCIDIVKEIKQYKL' A
#
# COMPACT_ATOMS: atom_id res chain seq x y z
N MET A 1 3.07 -14.37 3.62
CA MET A 1 2.13 -14.01 2.55
C MET A 1 2.08 -12.49 2.52
N ASN A 2 2.03 -11.87 1.35
CA ASN A 2 2.02 -10.41 1.20
C ASN A 2 0.59 -9.94 0.97
N ASN A 3 0.13 -9.02 1.81
CA ASN A 3 -1.16 -8.35 1.65
C ASN A 3 -0.95 -7.13 0.77
N LEU A 4 -1.73 -7.04 -0.29
CA LEU A 4 -1.65 -5.96 -1.26
C LEU A 4 -2.98 -5.22 -1.36
N VAL A 5 -2.91 -3.90 -1.47
CA VAL A 5 -4.05 -3.01 -1.67
C VAL A 5 -3.85 -2.19 -2.93
N LYS A 6 -4.92 -1.97 -3.68
CA LYS A 6 -5.00 -1.00 -4.78
C LYS A 6 -6.16 -0.07 -4.49
N ILE A 7 -5.89 1.21 -4.31
CA ILE A 7 -6.92 2.21 -4.07
C ILE A 7 -7.49 2.62 -5.43
N THR A 8 -8.80 2.49 -5.58
CA THR A 8 -9.50 2.79 -6.83
C THR A 8 -10.14 4.17 -6.81
N GLU A 9 -10.55 4.66 -5.64
CA GLU A 9 -11.21 5.97 -5.46
C GLU A 9 -10.87 6.58 -4.09
N ASN A 10 -10.63 7.89 -4.03
CA ASN A 10 -10.54 8.69 -2.80
C ASN A 10 -11.84 9.50 -2.58
N TYR A 11 -11.96 10.20 -1.44
CA TYR A 11 -13.15 10.98 -1.06
C TYR A 11 -13.57 12.07 -2.07
N ASP A 12 -12.64 12.59 -2.88
CA ASP A 12 -12.95 13.60 -3.90
C ASP A 12 -13.40 12.97 -5.24
N GLY A 13 -13.50 11.64 -5.30
CA GLY A 13 -13.70 10.90 -6.56
C GLY A 13 -12.49 11.04 -7.51
N GLU A 14 -11.39 11.60 -7.03
CA GLU A 14 -10.18 11.82 -7.83
C GLU A 14 -9.37 10.53 -7.88
N VAL A 15 -9.37 9.93 -9.06
CA VAL A 15 -8.52 8.81 -9.40
C VAL A 15 -7.10 9.33 -9.60
N ASN A 16 -6.33 9.47 -8.51
CA ASN A 16 -4.90 9.73 -8.66
C ASN A 16 -4.26 8.46 -9.24
N GLU A 17 -3.67 8.56 -10.44
CA GLU A 17 -3.02 7.43 -11.13
C GLU A 17 -1.98 6.71 -10.25
N SER A 18 -1.38 7.44 -9.30
CA SER A 18 -0.44 6.88 -8.33
C SER A 18 -1.06 5.80 -7.44
N TYR A 19 -2.36 5.90 -7.16
CA TYR A 19 -3.13 4.97 -6.33
C TYR A 19 -3.63 3.74 -7.10
N GLN A 20 -3.61 3.76 -8.44
CA GLN A 20 -3.99 2.61 -9.27
C GLN A 20 -2.96 1.45 -9.29
N ARG A 21 -1.96 1.50 -8.39
CA ARG A 21 -0.89 0.53 -8.27
C ARG A 21 -1.11 -0.36 -7.05
N TRP A 22 -0.46 -1.52 -7.05
CA TRP A 22 -0.51 -2.45 -5.92
C TRP A 22 0.54 -2.06 -4.89
N CYS A 23 0.10 -1.66 -3.70
CA CYS A 23 0.95 -1.36 -2.57
C CYS A 23 0.90 -2.47 -1.52
N ALA A 24 1.98 -2.60 -0.75
CA ALA A 24 1.97 -3.41 0.47
C ALA A 24 1.02 -2.77 1.48
N TYR A 25 0.11 -3.59 1.99
CA TYR A 25 -0.86 -3.23 3.00
C TYR A 25 -0.57 -4.02 4.26
N ALA A 26 -0.61 -3.36 5.41
CA ALA A 26 -0.61 -4.04 6.69
C ALA A 26 -1.59 -3.36 7.64
N GLU A 27 -2.40 -4.16 8.31
CA GLU A 27 -3.37 -3.72 9.31
C GLU A 27 -2.95 -4.29 10.65
N PHE A 28 -2.68 -3.41 11.61
CA PHE A 28 -2.29 -3.74 12.97
C PHE A 28 -3.29 -3.07 13.92
N ASP A 29 -4.14 -3.88 14.55
CA ASP A 29 -5.27 -3.43 15.36
C ASP A 29 -6.20 -2.47 14.60
N THR A 30 -6.13 -1.18 14.91
CA THR A 30 -6.90 -0.12 14.21
C THR A 30 -6.05 0.63 13.20
N THR A 31 -4.74 0.43 13.18
CA THR A 31 -3.84 1.17 12.30
C THR A 31 -3.69 0.44 10.97
N ARG A 32 -4.15 1.10 9.91
CA ARG A 32 -3.92 0.65 8.54
C ARG A 32 -2.71 1.35 7.99
N THR A 33 -1.80 0.62 7.37
CA THR A 33 -0.58 1.16 6.79
C THR A 33 -0.41 0.75 5.34
N LEU A 34 0.05 1.69 4.53
CA LEU A 34 0.37 1.52 3.12
C LEU A 34 1.84 1.88 2.93
N CYS A 35 2.67 0.90 2.60
CA CYS A 35 4.12 1.11 2.49
C CYS A 35 4.76 1.80 3.72
N GLY A 36 4.24 1.58 4.93
CA GLY A 36 4.75 2.23 6.14
C GLY A 36 4.19 3.63 6.42
N GLU A 37 3.32 4.16 5.57
CA GLU A 37 2.52 5.35 5.88
C GLU A 37 1.18 4.96 6.48
N THR A 38 0.76 5.65 7.54
CA THR A 38 -0.54 5.44 8.15
C THR A 38 -1.65 5.95 7.23
N LEU A 39 -2.61 5.08 6.93
CA LEU A 39 -3.92 5.46 6.41
C LEU A 39 -4.73 5.95 7.61
N ASP A 40 -5.02 7.24 7.65
CA ASP A 40 -5.88 7.83 8.68
C ASP A 40 -7.26 7.16 8.65
N ASP A 41 -7.81 6.78 9.81
CA ASP A 41 -9.12 6.13 9.97
C ASP A 41 -10.27 7.00 9.43
N ALA A 42 -10.05 8.32 9.30
CA ALA A 42 -10.98 9.24 8.65
C ALA A 42 -11.01 9.13 7.11
N SER A 43 -10.08 8.38 6.52
CA SER A 43 -9.96 8.25 5.07
C SER A 43 -10.96 7.22 4.54
N HIS A 44 -12.09 7.68 4.01
CA HIS A 44 -12.96 6.83 3.19
C HIS A 44 -12.31 6.64 1.81
N PHE A 45 -11.86 5.42 1.52
CA PHE A 45 -11.32 5.04 0.21
C PHE A 45 -11.97 3.75 -0.27
N VAL A 46 -12.13 3.62 -1.59
CA VAL A 46 -12.50 2.35 -2.22
C VAL A 46 -11.21 1.66 -2.62
N ALA A 47 -11.06 0.41 -2.20
CA ALA A 47 -9.87 -0.37 -2.53
C ALA A 47 -10.17 -1.83 -2.81
N ILE A 48 -9.28 -2.42 -3.62
CA ILE A 48 -9.24 -3.85 -3.89
C ILE A 48 -8.08 -4.44 -3.10
N PHE A 49 -8.35 -5.52 -2.37
CA PHE A 49 -7.36 -6.28 -1.62
C PHE A 49 -7.03 -7.58 -2.34
N LYS A 50 -5.77 -8.00 -2.29
CA LYS A 50 -5.35 -9.33 -2.73
C LYS A 50 -4.20 -9.83 -1.88
N GLU A 51 -4.12 -11.15 -1.74
CA GLU A 51 -3.01 -11.82 -1.08
C GLU A 51 -2.15 -12.55 -2.11
N VAL A 52 -0.82 -12.44 -1.98
CA VAL A 52 0.12 -13.14 -2.87
C VAL A 52 1.25 -13.81 -2.08
N LYS A 53 1.76 -14.94 -2.60
CA LYS A 53 2.85 -15.68 -1.95
C LYS A 53 4.18 -14.92 -1.95
N LYS A 54 4.49 -14.19 -3.03
CA LYS A 54 5.72 -13.40 -3.20
C LYS A 54 5.52 -12.30 -4.24
N GLY A 55 6.14 -11.14 -4.02
CA GLY A 55 6.15 -10.03 -4.98
C GLY A 55 4.81 -9.28 -5.08
N GLY A 56 4.49 -8.77 -6.27
CA GLY A 56 3.20 -8.15 -6.60
C GLY A 56 3.03 -6.68 -6.22
N ILE A 57 4.03 -6.08 -5.55
CA ILE A 57 4.10 -4.65 -5.27
C ILE A 57 4.50 -3.92 -6.56
N THR A 58 3.69 -2.96 -6.99
CA THR A 58 3.95 -2.13 -8.18
C THR A 58 3.96 -0.63 -7.87
N CYS A 59 3.67 -0.21 -6.64
CA CYS A 59 3.75 1.20 -6.29
C CYS A 59 5.19 1.60 -5.91
N GLU A 60 5.61 2.75 -6.44
CA GLU A 60 6.99 3.24 -6.36
C GLU A 60 7.45 3.43 -4.92
N ARG A 61 6.60 4.01 -4.06
CA ARG A 61 6.95 4.24 -2.65
C ARG A 61 7.32 2.94 -1.90
N CYS A 62 6.51 1.89 -2.03
CA CYS A 62 6.85 0.59 -1.45
C CYS A 62 8.13 0.01 -2.05
N ILE A 63 8.34 0.16 -3.37
CA ILE A 63 9.54 -0.34 -4.04
C ILE A 63 10.78 0.36 -3.50
N ASP A 64 10.73 1.68 -3.32
CA ASP A 64 11.86 2.46 -2.84
C ASP A 64 12.19 2.14 -1.37
N ILE A 65 11.18 1.96 -0.52
CA ILE A 65 11.37 1.48 0.85
C ILE A 65 12.00 0.08 0.87
N VAL A 66 11.53 -0.83 0.02
CA VAL A 66 12.12 -2.18 -0.09
C VAL A 66 13.57 -2.10 -0.58
N LYS A 67 13.90 -1.20 -1.51
CA LYS A 67 15.28 -0.99 -1.97
C LYS A 67 16.14 -0.44 -0.84
N GLU A 68 15.65 0.56 -0.12
CA GLU A 68 16.35 1.19 1.00
C GLU A 68 16.64 0.16 2.10
N ILE A 69 15.62 -0.59 2.56
CA ILE A 69 15.80 -1.67 3.54
C ILE A 69 16.80 -2.71 3.05
N LYS A 70 16.77 -3.08 1.77
CA LYS A 70 17.72 -4.05 1.20
C LYS A 70 19.16 -3.51 1.09
N GLN A 71 19.34 -2.19 1.04
CA GLN A 71 20.68 -1.59 1.08
C GLN A 71 21.30 -1.73 2.47
N TYR A 72 20.48 -1.65 3.52
CA TYR A 72 20.87 -2.05 4.87
C TYR A 72 20.97 -3.58 4.94
N LYS A 73 22.14 -4.12 4.58
CA LYS A 73 22.49 -5.52 4.91
C LYS A 73 22.58 -5.64 6.44
N LEU A 74 21.47 -6.01 7.08
CA LEU A 74 21.48 -6.58 8.43
C LEU A 74 22.08 -7.99 8.39
#